data_AF-A0A9E4GDA6-F1
#
_entry.id   AF-A0A9E4GDA6-F1
#
_cell.length_a   1.000
_cell.length_b   1.000
_cell.length_c   1.000
_cell.angle_alpha   90.00
_cell.angle_beta   90.00
_cell.angle_gamma   90.00
#
_symmetry.space_group_name_H-M   'P 1'
#
loop_
_entity.id
_entity.type
_entity.pdbx_description
1 polymer ?
#
loop_
_entity_poly.entity_id
_entity_poly.type
_entity_poly.pdbx_seq_one_letter_code
_entity_poly.pdbx_strand_id
1 'polypeptide(L)' 'MLEVIIDRWSKGGRTDYLWSLWDDGRRIHQGDAHRTEDEARETAVRFCRAELDREPDRITPL' A
#
# COMPACT_ATOMS: atom_id res chain seq x y z
N MET A 1 -7.12 8.83 10.46
CA MET A 1 -5.71 8.36 10.50
C MET A 1 -5.48 7.59 9.23
N LEU A 2 -4.48 8.02 8.45
CA LEU A 2 -4.22 7.49 7.12
C LEU A 2 -3.18 6.37 7.19
N GLU A 3 -3.58 5.15 6.85
CA GLU A 3 -2.75 3.95 6.97
C GLU A 3 -2.58 3.29 5.61
N VAL A 4 -1.35 2.86 5.31
CA VAL A 4 -1.06 1.99 4.17
C VAL A 4 -0.83 0.59 4.68
N ILE A 5 -1.53 -0.37 4.11
CA ILE A 5 -1.30 -1.79 4.33
C ILE A 5 -0.63 -2.36 3.09
N ILE A 6 0.45 -3.12 3.26
CA ILE A 6 1.13 -3.83 2.17
C ILE A 6 0.94 -5.32 2.38
N ASP A 7 0.06 -5.94 1.59
CA ASP A 7 -0.22 -7.36 1.65
C ASP A 7 0.73 -8.16 0.76
N ARG A 8 1.38 -9.18 1.32
CA ARG A 8 2.17 -10.14 0.56
C ARG A 8 1.33 -11.32 0.07
N TRP A 9 1.20 -11.46 -1.25
CA TRP A 9 0.45 -12.53 -1.90
C TRP A 9 1.40 -13.51 -2.56
N SER A 10 1.36 -14.77 -2.13
CA SER A 10 2.15 -15.85 -2.74
C SER A 10 1.25 -16.88 -3.40
N LYS A 11 1.39 -17.09 -4.72
CA LYS A 11 0.67 -18.12 -5.46
C LYS A 11 1.54 -18.69 -6.57
N GLY A 12 1.65 -20.03 -6.61
CA GLY A 12 2.33 -20.74 -7.70
C GLY A 12 3.81 -20.36 -7.89
N GLY A 13 4.51 -20.03 -6.80
CA GLY A 13 5.93 -19.64 -6.84
C GLY A 13 6.20 -18.16 -7.15
N ARG A 14 5.16 -17.37 -7.44
CA ARG A 14 5.25 -15.92 -7.58
C ARG A 14 4.78 -15.24 -6.30
N THR A 15 5.58 -14.31 -5.80
CA THR A 15 5.19 -13.38 -4.74
C THR A 15 4.91 -12.03 -5.38
N ASP A 16 3.74 -11.49 -5.14
CA ASP A 16 3.38 -10.11 -5.47
C ASP A 16 3.00 -9.37 -4.18
N TYR A 17 3.20 -8.06 -4.18
CA TYR A 17 2.93 -7.17 -3.05
C TYR A 17 1.89 -6.15 -3.48
N LEU A 18 0.76 -6.12 -2.79
CA LEU A 18 -0.34 -5.19 -3.03
C LEU A 18 -0.35 -4.15 -1.93
N TRP A 19 -0.63 -2.90 -2.25
CA TRP A 19 -0.86 -1.88 -1.23
C TRP A 19 -2.30 -1.41 -1.22
N SER A 20 -2.81 -1.09 -0.04
CA SER A 20 -4.13 -0.49 0.15
C SER A 20 -4.07 0.66 1.13
N LEU A 21 -4.90 1.67 0.89
CA LEU A 21 -4.99 2.87 1.70
C LEU A 21 -6.26 2.84 2.53
N TRP A 22 -6.12 3.13 3.81
CA TRP A 22 -7.18 3.12 4.80
C TRP A 22 -7.23 4.46 5.50
N ASP A 23 -8.44 4.97 5.73
CA ASP A 23 -8.66 6.15 6.55
C ASP A 23 -9.72 5.83 7.60
N ASP A 24 -9.33 5.97 8.87
CA ASP A 24 -10.16 5.66 10.04
C ASP A 24 -10.82 4.28 9.98
N GLY A 25 -10.03 3.26 9.65
CA GLY A 25 -10.47 1.87 9.59
C GLY A 25 -11.30 1.50 8.36
N ARG A 26 -11.47 2.42 7.39
CA ARG A 26 -12.14 2.14 6.12
C ARG A 26 -11.14 2.17 4.97
N ARG A 27 -11.11 1.11 4.15
CA ARG A 27 -10.32 1.10 2.91
C ARG A 27 -10.90 2.11 1.92
N ILE A 28 -10.08 3.09 1.53
CA ILE A 28 -10.46 4.15 0.59
C ILE A 28 -9.79 3.99 -0.79
N HIS A 29 -8.68 3.25 -0.87
CA HIS A 29 -8.02 2.97 -2.14
C HIS A 29 -7.28 1.63 -2.12
N GLN A 30 -7.03 1.06 -3.30
CA GLN A 30 -6.18 -0.11 -3.50
C GLN A 30 -5.35 0.11 -4.76
N GLY A 31 -4.03 -0.08 -4.63
CA GLY A 31 -3.11 0.02 -5.75
C GLY A 31 -2.87 -1.29 -6.47
N ASP A 32 -2.01 -1.20 -7.47
CA ASP A 32 -1.58 -2.35 -8.27
C ASP A 32 -0.62 -3.27 -7.51
N ALA A 33 -0.43 -4.46 -8.07
CA ALA A 33 0.52 -5.45 -7.57
C ALA A 33 1.95 -5.14 -8.03
N HIS A 34 2.90 -5.23 -7.10
CA HIS A 34 4.31 -5.00 -7.31
C HIS A 34 5.13 -6.26 -7.02
N ARG A 35 6.37 -6.32 -7.50
CA ARG A 35 7.23 -7.51 -7.30
C ARG A 35 7.93 -7.50 -5.95
N THR A 36 8.09 -6.34 -5.35
CA THR A 36 8.75 -6.16 -4.06
C THR A 36 7.90 -5.31 -3.12
N GLU A 37 8.12 -5.50 -1.83
CA GLU A 37 7.49 -4.70 -0.78
C GLU A 37 7.86 -3.22 -0.91
N ASP A 38 9.13 -2.93 -1.24
CA ASP A 38 9.63 -1.57 -1.40
C ASP A 38 8.95 -0.84 -2.57
N GLU A 39 8.71 -1.51 -3.70
CA GLU A 39 7.97 -0.94 -4.83
C GLU A 39 6.53 -0.59 -4.45
N ALA A 40 5.86 -1.49 -3.72
CA ALA A 40 4.51 -1.24 -3.22
C ALA A 40 4.50 -0.07 -2.22
N ARG A 41 5.48 0.00 -1.32
CA ARG A 41 5.63 1.08 -0.34
C ARG A 41 5.85 2.43 -1.01
N GLU A 42 6.81 2.51 -1.93
CA GLU A 42 7.14 3.75 -2.63
C GLU A 42 5.93 4.25 -3.43
N THR A 43 5.25 3.35 -4.13
CA THR A 43 4.06 3.70 -4.93
C THR A 43 2.93 4.20 -4.03
N ALA A 44 2.67 3.55 -2.88
CA ALA A 44 1.66 3.99 -1.93
C ALA A 44 1.96 5.38 -1.35
N VAL A 45 3.22 5.64 -0.96
CA VAL A 45 3.64 6.95 -0.45
C VAL A 45 3.51 8.03 -1.53
N ARG A 46 3.95 7.72 -2.76
CA ARG A 46 3.82 8.62 -3.90
C ARG A 46 2.36 8.96 -4.18
N PHE A 47 1.47 7.98 -4.14
CA PHE A 47 0.03 8.18 -4.29
C PHE A 47 -0.52 9.10 -3.20
N CYS A 48 -0.20 8.85 -1.92
CA CYS A 48 -0.68 9.71 -0.82
C CYS A 48 -0.24 11.16 -1.01
N ARG A 49 1.02 11.39 -1.38
CA ARG A 49 1.54 12.74 -1.63
C ARG A 49 0.86 13.41 -2.82
N ALA A 50 0.62 12.68 -3.91
CA ALA A 50 0.03 13.23 -5.13
C ALA A 50 -1.47 13.52 -5.01
N GLU A 51 -2.23 12.59 -4.40
CA GLU A 51 -3.70 12.64 -4.39
C GLU A 51 -4.28 13.27 -3.12
N LEU A 52 -3.56 13.18 -1.99
CA LEU A 52 -4.05 13.63 -0.69
C LEU A 52 -3.21 14.75 -0.07
N ASP A 53 -2.15 15.20 -0.76
CA ASP A 53 -1.20 16.22 -0.30
C ASP A 53 -0.64 15.94 1.10
N ARG A 54 -0.49 14.64 1.44
CA ARG A 54 0.03 14.20 2.74
C ARG A 54 0.73 12.85 2.65
N GLU A 55 1.52 12.55 3.67
CA GLU A 55 2.07 11.21 3.86
C GLU A 55 1.13 10.33 4.68
N PRO A 56 1.20 8.98 4.52
CA PRO A 56 0.51 8.07 5.42
C PRO A 56 1.10 8.19 6.83
N ASP A 57 0.23 8.18 7.84
CA ASP A 57 0.61 8.21 9.24
C ASP A 57 1.31 6.91 9.65
N ARG A 58 0.96 5.81 8.99
CA ARG A 58 1.49 4.47 9.24
C ARG A 58 1.56 3.65 7.96
N ILE A 59 2.58 2.80 7.87
CA ILE A 59 2.69 1.75 6.85
C ILE A 59 2.88 0.41 7.57
N THR A 60 2.06 -0.58 7.24
CA THR A 60 2.06 -1.90 7.87
C THR A 60 2.16 -2.99 6.81
N PRO A 61 3.27 -3.76 6.78
CA PRO A 61 3.35 -4.97 5.96
C PRO A 61 2.60 -6.14 6.63
N LEU A 62 1.88 -6.94 5.84
CA LEU A 62 1.12 -8.13 6.22
C LEU A 62 1.56 -9.38 5.45
#